data_AF-A0A7J8QHS6-F1
#
_entry.id   AF-A0A7J8QHS6-F1
#
_cell.length_a   1.000
_cell.length_b   1.000
_cell.length_c   1.000
_cell.angle_alpha   90.00
_cell.angle_beta   90.00
_cell.angle_gamma   90.00
#
_symmetry.space_group_name_H-M   'P 1'
#
loop_
_entity.id
_entity.type
_entity.pdbx_description
1 polymer ?
#
loop_
_entity_poly.entity_id
_entity_poly.type
_entity_poly.pdbx_seq_one_letter_code
_entity_poly.pdbx_strand_id
1 'polypeptide(L)'
;FAENFQLKHPEFQNNFLKAVDDIHQKLESDLSELGVTGIDDMLLKVRDAEFTGLELLWMKEKLTNSRKKILKHETKIKMLEETIRQANLKLARLRKKPRLE
;
A
#
# COMPACT_ATOMS: atom_id res chain seq x y z
N PHE A 1 -5.77 30.14 15.03
CA PHE A 1 -5.27 29.85 13.67
C PHE A 1 -6.16 28.86 12.90
N ALA A 2 -7.50 28.87 13.13
CA ALA A 2 -8.44 27.93 12.50
C ALA A 2 -9.59 28.61 11.74
N GLU A 3 -9.60 29.95 11.60
CA GLU A 3 -10.74 30.69 11.03
C GLU A 3 -10.58 31.10 9.56
N ASN A 4 -9.44 30.84 8.91
CA ASN A 4 -9.15 31.42 7.60
C ASN A 4 -9.01 30.43 6.43
N PHE A 5 -9.12 29.12 6.64
CA PHE A 5 -8.94 28.17 5.53
C PHE A 5 -10.22 27.91 4.71
N GLN A 6 -11.39 28.29 5.22
CA GLN A 6 -12.65 27.82 4.65
C GLN A 6 -13.23 28.64 3.49
N LEU A 7 -12.73 29.84 3.12
CA LEU A 7 -13.49 30.70 2.18
C LEU A 7 -12.74 31.42 1.05
N LYS A 8 -11.42 31.26 0.87
CA LYS A 8 -10.70 32.09 -0.13
C LYS A 8 -10.24 31.39 -1.41
N HIS A 9 -10.24 30.06 -1.47
CA HIS A 9 -9.73 29.34 -2.66
C HIS A 9 -10.52 28.04 -2.96
N PRO A 10 -11.66 28.14 -3.66
CA PRO A 10 -12.51 27.00 -4.03
C PRO A 10 -11.77 25.92 -4.84
N GLU A 11 -10.80 26.32 -5.65
CA GLU A 11 -9.97 25.40 -6.45
C GLU A 11 -9.14 24.46 -5.58
N PHE A 12 -8.61 24.95 -4.45
CA PHE A 12 -7.84 24.12 -3.53
C PHE A 12 -8.73 23.12 -2.79
N GLN A 13 -9.93 23.55 -2.36
CA GLN A 13 -10.91 22.64 -1.75
C GLN A 13 -11.33 21.52 -2.71
N ASN A 14 -11.57 21.86 -3.97
CA ASN A 14 -11.89 20.89 -5.01
C ASN A 14 -10.76 19.86 -5.20
N ASN A 15 -9.49 20.29 -5.12
CA ASN A 15 -8.35 19.37 -5.24
C ASN A 15 -8.29 18.37 -4.08
N PHE A 16 -8.55 18.80 -2.84
CA PHE A 16 -8.59 17.88 -1.69
C PHE A 16 -9.79 16.92 -1.78
N LEU A 17 -10.97 17.41 -2.14
CA LEU A 17 -12.15 16.56 -2.32
C LEU A 17 -11.96 15.52 -3.43
N LYS A 18 -11.36 15.91 -4.57
CA LYS A 18 -10.99 14.97 -5.63
C LYS A 18 -9.98 13.94 -5.17
N ALA A 19 -8.96 14.35 -4.42
CA ALA A 19 -7.98 13.41 -3.89
C ALA A 19 -8.63 12.40 -2.92
N VAL A 20 -9.58 12.86 -2.11
CA VAL A 20 -10.36 12.00 -1.20
C VAL A 20 -11.26 11.05 -1.98
N ASP A 21 -11.95 11.52 -3.02
CA ASP A 21 -12.79 10.69 -3.90
C ASP A 21 -11.96 9.63 -4.64
N ASP A 22 -10.83 10.00 -5.22
CA ASP A 22 -9.90 9.08 -5.89
C ASP A 22 -9.43 7.96 -4.94
N ILE A 23 -9.12 8.31 -3.69
CA ILE A 23 -8.69 7.36 -2.67
C ILE A 23 -9.86 6.46 -2.28
N HIS A 24 -11.05 7.01 -2.10
CA HIS A 24 -12.25 6.25 -1.80
C HIS A 24 -12.56 5.23 -2.90
N GLN A 25 -12.58 5.66 -4.16
CA GLN A 25 -12.79 4.77 -5.30
C GLN A 25 -11.73 3.66 -5.35
N LYS A 26 -10.46 3.99 -5.06
CA LYS A 26 -9.40 2.99 -4.99
C LYS A 26 -9.52 2.03 -3.82
N LEU A 27 -10.07 2.47 -2.69
CA LEU A 27 -10.38 1.64 -1.52
C LEU A 27 -11.61 0.74 -1.72
N GLU A 28 -12.53 1.13 -2.59
CA GLU A 28 -13.68 0.33 -3.02
C GLU A 28 -13.32 -0.62 -4.16
N SER A 29 -12.38 -0.23 -5.03
CA SER A 29 -11.73 -1.15 -5.95
C SER A 29 -10.81 -2.10 -5.19
N ASP A 30 -10.58 -3.29 -5.75
CA ASP A 30 -9.69 -4.26 -5.11
C ASP A 30 -8.28 -3.68 -4.92
N LEU A 31 -7.87 -3.59 -3.65
CA LEU A 31 -6.58 -3.05 -3.24
C LEU A 31 -5.41 -3.97 -3.60
N SER A 32 -5.68 -5.13 -4.20
CA SER A 32 -4.69 -6.11 -4.64
C SER A 32 -3.71 -5.55 -5.67
N GLU A 33 -4.09 -4.53 -6.44
CA GLU A 33 -3.21 -3.87 -7.42
C GLU A 33 -2.33 -2.76 -6.81
N LEU A 34 -2.58 -2.36 -5.57
CA LEU A 34 -1.84 -1.30 -4.90
C LEU A 34 -0.63 -1.83 -4.15
N GLY A 35 0.57 -1.48 -4.63
CA GLY A 35 1.81 -1.71 -3.88
C GLY A 35 1.91 -0.83 -2.63
N VAL A 36 2.86 -1.15 -1.74
CA VAL A 36 3.10 -0.38 -0.49
C VAL A 36 3.30 1.11 -0.77
N THR A 37 4.08 1.45 -1.79
CA THR A 37 4.33 2.83 -2.20
C THR A 37 3.06 3.56 -2.62
N GLY A 38 2.15 2.88 -3.33
CA GLY A 38 0.87 3.46 -3.73
C GLY A 38 -0.02 3.78 -2.53
N ILE A 39 0.02 2.96 -1.47
CA ILE A 39 -0.71 3.22 -0.22
C ILE A 39 -0.03 4.34 0.59
N ASP A 40 1.29 4.40 0.60
CA ASP A 40 2.04 5.47 1.27
C ASP A 40 1.72 6.85 0.65
N ASP A 41 1.63 6.93 -0.68
CA ASP A 41 1.19 8.13 -1.39
C ASP A 41 -0.24 8.55 -1.02
N MET A 42 -1.16 7.59 -0.86
CA MET A 42 -2.53 7.88 -0.43
C MET A 42 -2.59 8.36 1.02
N LEU A 43 -1.81 7.77 1.92
CA LEU A 43 -1.74 8.19 3.32
C LEU A 43 -1.21 9.63 3.45
N LEU A 44 -0.27 10.04 2.59
CA LEU A 44 0.18 11.43 2.51
C LEU A 44 -0.96 12.36 2.08
N LYS A 45 -1.68 12.01 1.02
CA LYS A 45 -2.84 12.80 0.55
C LYS A 45 -3.95 12.92 1.60
N VAL A 46 -4.24 11.84 2.34
CA VAL A 46 -5.20 11.87 3.45
C VAL A 46 -4.72 12.81 4.56
N ARG A 47 -3.43 12.79 4.92
CA ARG A 47 -2.86 13.71 5.91
C ARG A 47 -2.98 15.16 5.47
N ASP A 48 -2.70 15.46 4.20
CA ASP A 48 -2.80 16.82 3.68
C ASP A 48 -4.26 17.31 3.68
N ALA A 49 -5.20 16.41 3.38
CA ALA A 49 -6.64 16.70 3.46
C ALA A 49 -7.10 16.88 4.93
N GLU A 50 -6.60 16.11 5.90
CA GLU A 50 -6.86 16.31 7.34
C GLU A 50 -6.42 17.70 7.80
N PHE A 51 -5.32 18.24 7.26
CA PHE A 51 -4.84 19.60 7.58
C PHE A 51 -5.83 20.71 7.15
N THR A 52 -6.73 20.41 6.22
CA THR A 52 -7.80 21.33 5.79
C THR A 52 -9.06 21.27 6.66
N GLY A 53 -9.06 20.42 7.70
CA GLY A 53 -10.18 20.23 8.61
C GLY A 53 -11.15 19.11 8.21
N LEU A 54 -10.79 18.27 7.22
CA LEU A 54 -11.57 17.08 6.87
C LEU A 54 -11.30 15.95 7.86
N GLU A 55 -12.35 15.35 8.40
CA GLU A 55 -12.24 14.17 9.27
C GLU A 55 -12.15 12.89 8.43
N LEU A 56 -10.94 12.36 8.27
CA LEU A 56 -10.65 11.21 7.39
C LEU A 56 -10.11 9.98 8.15
N LEU A 57 -10.47 9.86 9.44
CA LEU A 57 -9.97 8.80 10.34
C LEU A 57 -10.21 7.39 9.75
N TRP A 58 -11.41 7.13 9.23
CA TRP A 58 -11.77 5.85 8.62
C TRP A 58 -10.88 5.52 7.41
N MET A 59 -10.61 6.49 6.52
CA MET A 59 -9.74 6.26 5.35
C MET A 59 -8.32 5.93 5.79
N LYS A 60 -7.81 6.67 6.76
CA LYS A 60 -6.48 6.46 7.34
C LYS A 60 -6.33 5.08 7.96
N GLU A 61 -7.35 4.64 8.71
CA GLU A 61 -7.38 3.29 9.28
C GLU A 61 -7.44 2.21 8.20
N LYS A 62 -8.33 2.35 7.20
CA LYS A 62 -8.47 1.39 6.09
C LYS A 62 -7.17 1.29 5.28
N LEU A 63 -6.52 2.40 4.96
CA LEU A 63 -5.21 2.43 4.29
C LEU A 63 -4.10 1.81 5.15
N THR A 64 -4.04 2.13 6.45
CA THR A 64 -3.03 1.57 7.36
C THR A 64 -3.17 0.05 7.49
N ASN A 65 -4.40 -0.45 7.60
CA ASN A 65 -4.68 -1.88 7.65
C ASN A 65 -4.29 -2.58 6.35
N SER A 66 -4.56 -1.94 5.21
CA SER A 66 -4.22 -2.47 3.88
C SER A 66 -2.70 -2.52 3.69
N ARG A 67 -1.98 -1.46 4.08
CA ARG A 67 -0.52 -1.42 4.10
C ARG A 67 0.08 -2.58 4.90
N LYS A 68 -0.43 -2.81 6.11
CA LYS A 68 0.02 -3.93 6.98
C LYS A 68 -0.19 -5.29 6.30
N LYS A 69 -1.34 -5.49 5.64
CA LYS A 69 -1.64 -6.73 4.92
C LYS A 69 -0.67 -6.96 3.76
N ILE A 70 -0.43 -5.93 2.93
CA ILE A 70 0.48 -6.03 1.79
C ILE A 70 1.91 -6.31 2.26
N LEU A 71 2.41 -5.60 3.27
CA LEU A 71 3.74 -5.85 3.82
C LEU A 71 3.91 -7.29 4.33
N LYS A 72 2.86 -7.86 4.93
CA LYS A 72 2.84 -9.26 5.35
C LYS A 72 2.89 -10.21 4.14
N HIS A 73 2.18 -9.91 3.06
CA HIS A 73 2.23 -10.69 1.83
C HIS A 73 3.60 -10.62 1.16
N GLU A 74 4.18 -9.43 1.01
CA GLU A 74 5.53 -9.26 0.46
C GLU A 74 6.57 -10.04 1.26
N THR A 75 6.47 -10.04 2.59
CA THR A 75 7.36 -10.82 3.45
C THR A 75 7.20 -12.33 3.22
N LYS A 76 5.95 -12.81 3.10
CA LYS A 76 5.66 -14.21 2.78
C LYS A 76 6.20 -14.62 1.40
N ILE A 77 6.02 -13.77 0.40
CA ILE A 77 6.53 -13.99 -0.96
C ILE A 77 8.04 -14.15 -0.93
N LYS A 78 8.78 -13.23 -0.29
CA LYS A 78 10.24 -13.32 -0.15
C LYS A 78 10.70 -14.61 0.53
N MET A 79 9.99 -15.05 1.58
CA MET A 79 10.31 -16.32 2.25
C MET A 79 10.07 -17.53 1.33
N LEU A 80 9.00 -17.52 0.53
CA LEU A 80 8.70 -18.58 -0.43
C LEU A 80 9.71 -18.61 -1.57
N GLU A 81 10.09 -17.45 -2.10
CA GLU A 81 11.12 -17.32 -3.13
C GLU A 81 12.46 -17.89 -2.65
N GLU A 82 12.86 -17.57 -1.43
CA GLU A 82 14.08 -18.13 -0.82
C GLU A 82 13.98 -19.64 -0.64
N THR A 83 12.81 -20.14 -0.20
CA THR A 83 12.57 -21.58 -0.07
C THR A 83 12.68 -22.31 -1.41
N ILE A 84 12.10 -21.75 -2.46
CA ILE A 84 12.19 -22.27 -3.83
C ILE A 84 13.64 -22.26 -4.31
N ARG A 85 14.38 -21.17 -4.05
CA ARG A 85 15.80 -21.06 -4.40
C ARG A 85 16.63 -22.15 -3.73
N GLN A 86 16.44 -22.40 -2.44
CA GLN A 86 17.12 -23.47 -1.71
C GLN A 86 16.76 -24.87 -2.22
N ALA A 87 15.48 -25.11 -2.49
CA ALA A 87 15.02 -26.37 -3.07
C ALA A 87 15.66 -26.64 -4.44
N ASN A 88 15.73 -25.63 -5.31
CA ASN A 88 16.38 -25.72 -6.61
C ASN A 88 17.89 -26.01 -6.49
N LEU A 89 18.59 -25.38 -5.55
CA LEU A 89 20.00 -25.69 -5.28
C LEU A 89 20.20 -27.13 -4.81
N LYS A 90 19.32 -27.64 -3.94
CA LYS A 90 19.35 -29.03 -3.47
C LYS A 90 19.10 -30.01 -4.62
N LEU A 91 18.11 -29.75 -5.47
CA LEU A 91 17.82 -30.55 -6.65
C LEU A 91 19.01 -30.57 -7.63
N ALA A 92 19.64 -29.43 -7.87
CA ALA A 92 20.83 -29.35 -8.72
C ALA A 92 22.01 -30.18 -8.16
N ARG A 93 22.22 -30.18 -6.84
CA ARG A 93 23.23 -31.02 -6.19
C ARG A 93 22.93 -32.51 -6.32
N LEU A 94 21.67 -32.91 -6.15
CA LEU A 94 21.25 -34.31 -6.32
C LEU A 94 21.41 -34.79 -7.75
N ARG A 95 21.11 -33.95 -8.75
CA ARG A 95 21.32 -34.28 -10.17
C ARG A 95 22.80 -34.43 -10.55
N LYS A 96 23.70 -33.75 -9.84
CA LYS A 96 25.16 -33.82 -10.07
C LYS A 96 25.84 -34.98 -9.32
N LYS A 97 25.18 -35.65 -8.38
CA LYS A 97 25.75 -36.84 -7.74
C LYS A 97 25.73 -37.99 -8.76
N PRO A 98 26.86 -38.68 -9.02
CA PRO A 98 26.84 -39.92 -9.79
C PRO A 98 25.92 -40.91 -9.08
N ARG A 99 25.08 -41.62 -9.84
CA ARG A 99 24.42 -42.82 -9.30
C ARG A 99 25.54 -43.83 -9.08
N LEU A 100 25.84 -44.14 -7.83
CA LEU A 100 26.74 -45.24 -7.48
C LEU A 100 26.13 -46.51 -8.06
N GLU A 101 26.82 -47.10 -9.04
CA GLU A 101 26.62 -48.47 -9.51
C GLU A 101 27.11 -49.46 -8.44
#